data_AF-A0A8C5DKB1-F1
#
_entry.id   AF-A0A8C5DKB1-F1
#
_cell.length_a   1.000
_cell.length_b   1.000
_cell.length_c   1.000
_cell.angle_alpha   90.00
_cell.angle_beta   90.00
_cell.angle_gamma   90.00
#
_symmetry.space_group_name_H-M   'P 1'
#
loop_
_entity.id
_entity.type
_entity.pdbx_description
1 polymer ?
#
loop_
_entity_poly.entity_id
_entity_poly.type
_entity_poly.pdbx_seq_one_letter_code
_entity_poly.pdbx_strand_id
1 'polypeptide(L)'
;MGGAVSAGEDNDDLVDNLKEAYYIRSDLVERAFRAIDRADYYLDEYRDNAYKDLAWRHGNIHLSAPCIYSEVMEALDLHPGLSFLNLGSGTGYLSTMIEYIDIFVN
;
A
#
# COMPACT_ATOMS: atom_id res chain seq x y z
N MET A 1 -16.27 -5.84 -3.93
CA MET A 1 -14.95 -6.41 -3.63
C MET A 1 -14.58 -5.91 -2.25
N GLY A 2 -14.29 -6.81 -1.30
CA GLY A 2 -14.24 -6.49 0.13
C GLY A 2 -15.16 -7.44 0.90
N GLY A 3 -14.71 -8.68 1.08
CA GLY A 3 -15.53 -9.73 1.66
C GLY A 3 -14.65 -10.84 2.20
N ALA A 4 -14.22 -10.66 3.44
CA ALA A 4 -13.50 -11.60 4.30
C ALA A 4 -12.06 -11.94 3.89
N VAL A 5 -11.20 -12.06 4.90
CA VAL A 5 -9.85 -12.65 4.94
C VAL A 5 -8.69 -11.95 4.22
N SER A 6 -8.06 -10.98 4.89
CA SER A 6 -6.59 -10.77 4.79
C SER A 6 -6.02 -9.87 5.90
N ALA A 7 -6.63 -9.85 7.10
CA ALA A 7 -6.02 -9.12 8.20
C ALA A 7 -4.69 -9.79 8.56
N GLY A 8 -3.59 -9.06 8.50
CA GLY A 8 -2.28 -9.51 8.98
C GLY A 8 -2.09 -9.18 10.46
N GLU A 9 -1.18 -9.89 11.14
CA GLU A 9 -0.75 -9.51 12.50
C GLU A 9 0.18 -8.28 12.44
N ASP A 10 0.96 -8.17 11.36
CA ASP A 10 1.81 -7.03 11.04
C ASP A 10 1.78 -6.66 9.53
N ASN A 11 2.69 -5.78 9.11
CA ASN A 11 2.78 -5.37 7.71
C ASN A 11 3.20 -6.52 6.79
N ASP A 12 4.12 -7.38 7.23
CA ASP A 12 4.61 -8.48 6.39
C ASP A 12 3.53 -9.55 6.18
N ASP A 13 2.77 -9.88 7.23
CA ASP A 13 1.62 -10.78 7.14
C ASP A 13 0.52 -10.22 6.24
N LEU A 14 0.24 -8.90 6.31
CA LEU A 14 -0.69 -8.26 5.40
C LEU A 14 -0.23 -8.44 3.94
N VAL A 15 1.06 -8.23 3.67
CA VAL A 15 1.63 -8.38 2.32
C VAL A 15 1.57 -9.82 1.85
N ASP A 16 1.85 -10.80 2.71
CA ASP A 16 1.72 -12.22 2.40
C ASP A 16 0.30 -12.57 1.99
N ASN A 17 -0.70 -12.14 2.78
CA ASN A 17 -2.10 -12.37 2.44
C ASN A 17 -2.51 -11.74 1.10
N LEU A 18 -2.02 -10.53 0.79
CA LEU A 18 -2.30 -9.86 -0.49
C LEU A 18 -1.64 -10.58 -1.68
N LYS A 19 -0.46 -11.17 -1.49
CA LYS A 19 0.20 -12.02 -2.49
C LYS A 19 -0.53 -13.32 -2.71
N GLU A 20 -0.91 -14.02 -1.65
CA GLU A 20 -1.69 -15.26 -1.73
C GLU A 20 -3.03 -15.05 -2.45
N ALA A 21 -3.65 -13.88 -2.23
CA ALA A 21 -4.87 -13.46 -2.91
C ALA A 21 -4.66 -12.91 -4.34
N TYR A 22 -3.43 -12.93 -4.88
CA TYR A 22 -3.05 -12.43 -6.22
C TYR A 22 -3.25 -10.93 -6.46
N TYR A 23 -3.37 -10.13 -5.40
CA TYR A 23 -3.43 -8.66 -5.47
C TYR A 23 -2.05 -8.03 -5.68
N ILE A 24 -0.99 -8.63 -5.12
CA ILE A 24 0.41 -8.28 -5.38
C ILE A 24 1.00 -9.41 -6.23
N ARG A 25 1.59 -9.04 -7.38
CA ARG A 25 2.03 -10.00 -8.40
C ARG A 25 3.51 -9.84 -8.75
N SER A 26 4.04 -8.63 -8.64
CA SER A 26 5.43 -8.31 -8.96
C SER A 26 6.29 -8.17 -7.70
N ASP A 27 7.53 -8.65 -7.78
CA ASP A 27 8.52 -8.54 -6.69
C ASP A 27 8.77 -7.06 -6.33
N LEU A 28 8.65 -6.16 -7.30
CA LEU A 28 8.88 -4.74 -7.09
C LEU A 28 7.79 -4.11 -6.22
N VAL A 29 6.52 -4.41 -6.50
CA VAL A 29 5.39 -3.96 -5.68
C VAL A 29 5.44 -4.58 -4.30
N GLU A 30 5.75 -5.87 -4.18
CA GLU A 30 5.95 -6.52 -2.88
C GLU A 30 7.00 -5.79 -2.04
N ARG A 31 8.19 -5.54 -2.60
CA ARG A 31 9.27 -4.87 -1.88
C ARG A 31 8.86 -3.49 -1.39
N ALA A 32 8.11 -2.74 -2.19
CA ALA A 32 7.62 -1.41 -1.80
C ALA A 32 6.63 -1.49 -0.63
N PHE A 33 5.68 -2.44 -0.67
CA PHE A 33 4.73 -2.66 0.41
C PHE A 33 5.41 -3.09 1.72
N ARG A 34 6.42 -3.96 1.64
CA ARG A 34 7.19 -4.39 2.82
C ARG A 34 8.06 -3.28 3.40
N ALA A 35 8.67 -2.46 2.55
CA ALA A 35 9.56 -1.40 2.98
C ALA A 35 8.83 -0.22 3.65
N ILE A 36 7.57 0.03 3.28
CA ILE A 36 6.79 1.17 3.77
C ILE A 36 5.64 0.64 4.64
N ASP A 37 5.85 0.62 5.96
CA ASP A 37 4.84 0.15 6.91
C ASP A 37 3.61 1.05 6.88
N ARG A 38 2.46 0.44 6.57
CA ARG A 38 1.16 1.13 6.50
C ARG A 38 0.75 1.79 7.82
N ALA A 39 1.13 1.24 8.97
CA ALA A 39 0.75 1.76 10.28
C ALA A 39 1.37 3.13 10.59
N ASP A 40 2.48 3.49 9.95
CA ASP A 40 3.12 4.81 10.11
C ASP A 40 2.33 5.94 9.44
N TYR A 41 1.32 5.59 8.64
CA TYR A 41 0.41 6.54 7.98
C TYR A 41 -0.96 6.60 8.66
N TYR A 42 -1.13 5.91 9.79
CA TYR A 42 -2.29 6.01 10.67
C TYR A 42 -2.02 6.96 11.84
N LEU A 43 -3.09 7.48 12.43
CA LEU A 43 -3.01 8.07 13.77
C LEU A 43 -2.88 6.95 14.80
N ASP A 44 -2.14 7.20 15.88
CA ASP A 44 -1.84 6.20 16.92
C ASP A 44 -3.08 5.47 17.44
N GLU A 45 -4.19 6.20 17.67
CA GLU A 45 -5.46 5.66 18.18
C GLU A 45 -6.18 4.70 17.20
N TYR A 46 -5.73 4.62 15.95
CA TYR A 46 -6.33 3.79 14.90
C TYR A 46 -5.36 2.76 14.31
N ARG A 47 -4.12 2.64 14.81
CA ARG A 47 -3.10 1.71 14.27
C ARG A 47 -3.56 0.26 14.24
N ASP A 48 -4.47 -0.17 15.12
CA ASP A 48 -5.07 -1.51 15.13
C ASP A 48 -5.85 -1.87 13.86
N ASN A 49 -6.12 -0.90 12.99
CA ASN A 49 -6.75 -1.12 11.68
C ASN A 49 -5.76 -1.09 10.51
N ALA A 50 -4.48 -0.82 10.76
CA ALA A 50 -3.48 -0.64 9.71
C ALA A 50 -3.34 -1.88 8.83
N TYR A 51 -3.33 -3.06 9.43
CA TYR A 51 -3.05 -4.33 8.76
C TYR A 51 -4.30 -5.07 8.29
N LYS A 52 -5.43 -4.37 8.19
CA LYS A 52 -6.68 -4.89 7.62
C LYS A 52 -6.80 -4.41 6.18
N ASP A 53 -7.30 -5.28 5.30
CA ASP A 53 -7.65 -4.88 3.93
C ASP A 53 -8.93 -4.04 3.87
N LEU A 54 -8.86 -2.85 4.47
CA LEU A 54 -9.96 -1.92 4.60
C LEU A 54 -9.44 -0.51 4.34
N ALA A 55 -10.29 0.29 3.69
CA ALA A 55 -10.08 1.72 3.64
C ALA A 55 -10.30 2.32 5.03
N TRP A 56 -9.55 3.35 5.35
CA TRP A 56 -9.70 4.11 6.59
C TRP A 56 -9.85 5.59 6.27
N ARG A 57 -10.73 6.26 7.02
CA ARG A 57 -10.99 7.69 6.89
C ARG A 57 -11.20 8.31 8.26
N HIS A 58 -10.53 9.43 8.50
CA HIS A 58 -10.77 10.27 9.66
C HIS A 58 -10.68 11.74 9.25
N GLY A 59 -11.80 12.46 9.30
CA GLY A 59 -11.89 13.84 8.79
C GLY A 59 -11.50 13.92 7.30
N ASN A 60 -10.41 14.65 7.03
CA ASN A 60 -9.85 14.83 5.69
C ASN A 60 -8.76 13.79 5.33
N ILE A 61 -8.38 12.94 6.28
CA ILE A 61 -7.38 11.89 6.08
C ILE A 61 -8.08 10.65 5.51
N HIS A 62 -7.51 10.09 4.45
CA HIS A 62 -8.01 8.88 3.81
C HIS A 62 -6.86 7.98 3.37
N LEU A 63 -6.95 6.70 3.72
CA LEU A 63 -6.14 5.62 3.20
C LEU A 63 -7.07 4.66 2.47
N SER A 64 -6.79 4.40 1.19
CA SER A 64 -7.48 3.34 0.45
C SER A 64 -7.11 1.97 1.03
N ALA A 65 -7.92 0.95 0.75
CA ALA A 65 -7.61 -0.41 1.13
C ALA A 65 -6.27 -0.87 0.49
N PRO A 66 -5.44 -1.66 1.18
CA PRO A 66 -4.22 -2.26 0.64
C PRO A 66 -4.38 -2.88 -0.74
N CYS A 67 -5.42 -3.68 -0.98
CA CYS A 67 -5.67 -4.30 -2.30
C CYS A 67 -5.89 -3.27 -3.43
N ILE A 68 -6.42 -2.09 -3.11
CA ILE A 68 -6.60 -1.02 -4.10
C ILE A 68 -5.25 -0.41 -4.45
N TYR A 69 -4.37 -0.20 -3.47
CA TYR A 69 -3.03 0.31 -3.74
C TYR A 69 -2.20 -0.68 -4.56
N SER A 70 -2.29 -1.98 -4.28
CA SER A 70 -1.56 -2.98 -5.06
C SER A 70 -2.04 -3.02 -6.51
N GLU A 71 -3.35 -3.04 -6.76
CA GLU A 71 -3.89 -3.01 -8.13
C GLU A 71 -3.47 -1.75 -8.89
N VAL A 72 -3.45 -0.58 -8.22
CA VAL A 72 -2.95 0.65 -8.84
C VAL A 72 -1.47 0.54 -9.18
N MET A 73 -0.63 0.07 -8.26
CA MET A 73 0.81 -0.03 -8.49
C MET A 73 1.15 -1.05 -9.57
N GLU A 74 0.46 -2.20 -9.59
CA GLU A 74 0.60 -3.22 -10.64
C GLU A 74 0.14 -2.70 -12.01
N ALA A 75 -0.91 -1.87 -12.06
CA ALA A 75 -1.41 -1.31 -13.32
C ALA A 75 -0.57 -0.15 -13.87
N LEU A 76 0.16 0.57 -12.99
CA LEU A 76 1.03 1.68 -13.41
C LEU A 76 2.30 1.22 -14.11
N ASP A 77 2.69 -0.06 -13.97
CA ASP A 77 3.89 -0.64 -14.58
C ASP A 77 5.15 0.21 -14.35
N LEU A 78 5.36 0.58 -13.09
CA LEU A 78 6.40 1.53 -12.69
C LEU A 78 7.79 0.94 -12.89
N HIS A 79 8.68 1.76 -13.47
CA HIS A 79 10.10 1.47 -13.59
C HIS A 79 10.93 2.75 -13.41
N PRO A 80 12.23 2.63 -13.06
CA PRO A 80 13.09 3.78 -12.85
C PRO A 80 13.11 4.74 -14.04
N GLY A 81 13.16 6.03 -13.73
CA GLY A 81 13.26 7.11 -14.72
C GLY A 81 11.93 7.60 -15.30
N LEU A 82 10.81 7.06 -14.82
CA LEU A 82 9.49 7.63 -15.10
C LEU A 82 9.22 8.88 -14.25
N SER A 83 8.33 9.73 -14.74
CA SER A 83 7.74 10.80 -13.94
C SER A 83 6.32 10.43 -13.54
N PHE A 84 5.99 10.58 -12.27
CA PHE A 84 4.70 10.20 -11.70
C PHE A 84 3.96 11.43 -11.13
N LEU A 85 2.64 11.47 -11.31
CA LEU A 85 1.76 12.50 -10.74
C LEU A 85 0.65 11.85 -9.93
N ASN A 86 0.64 12.10 -8.62
CA ASN A 86 -0.43 11.68 -7.71
C ASN A 86 -1.38 12.85 -7.39
N LEU A 87 -2.57 12.88 -8.00
CA LEU A 87 -3.58 13.88 -7.69
C LEU A 87 -4.45 13.41 -6.52
N GLY A 88 -4.31 14.07 -5.38
CA GLY A 88 -5.00 13.69 -4.14
C GLY A 88 -4.18 12.70 -3.30
N SER A 89 -2.95 13.07 -2.96
CA SER A 89 -2.00 12.21 -2.25
C SER A 89 -2.45 11.77 -0.85
N GLY A 90 -3.41 12.47 -0.23
CA GLY A 90 -3.96 12.11 1.07
C GLY A 90 -2.87 12.09 2.13
N THR A 91 -2.65 10.93 2.77
CA THR A 91 -1.57 10.70 3.74
C THR A 91 -0.17 10.69 3.12
N GLY A 92 -0.07 10.57 1.80
CA GLY A 92 1.20 10.38 1.09
C GLY A 92 1.64 8.92 0.96
N TYR A 93 0.92 7.95 1.54
CA TYR A 93 1.31 6.53 1.55
C TYR A 93 1.64 5.97 0.16
N LEU A 94 0.74 6.16 -0.82
CA LEU A 94 0.99 5.74 -2.21
C LEU A 94 2.19 6.45 -2.83
N SER A 95 2.33 7.75 -2.58
CA SER A 95 3.45 8.52 -3.12
C SER A 95 4.79 8.00 -2.58
N THR A 96 4.87 7.66 -1.29
CA THR A 96 6.09 7.10 -0.71
C THR A 96 6.41 5.70 -1.27
N MET A 97 5.41 4.83 -1.42
CA MET A 97 5.61 3.50 -2.01
C MET A 97 6.12 3.59 -3.46
N ILE A 98 5.60 4.55 -4.24
CA ILE A 98 6.04 4.76 -5.63
C ILE A 98 7.45 5.34 -5.68
N GLU A 99 7.79 6.30 -4.80
CA GLU A 99 9.15 6.85 -4.70
C GLU A 99 10.17 5.77 -4.34
N TYR A 100 9.81 4.81 -3.48
CA TYR A 100 10.67 3.67 -3.14
C TYR A 100 11.04 2.85 -4.39
N ILE A 101 10.08 2.67 -5.30
CA ILE A 101 10.31 1.97 -6.58
C ILE A 101 11.28 2.74 -7.48
N ASP A 102 11.20 4.07 -7.53
CA ASP A 102 12.06 4.89 -8.39
C ASP A 102 13.50 4.99 -7.87
N ILE A 103 13.69 5.19 -6.56
CA ILE A 103 15.02 5.39 -5.96
C ILE A 103 15.82 4.09 -5.84
N PHE A 104 15.21 2.99 -5.37
CA PHE A 104 15.94 1.83 -4.86
C PHE A 104 16.08 0.66 -5.84
N VAL A 105 15.76 0.87 -7.12
CA VAL A 105 15.98 -0.10 -8.21
C VAL A 105 17.19 0.30 -9.09
N ASN A 106 17.90 1.37 -8.73
CA ASN A 106 19.19 1.75 -9.34
C ASN A 106 20.40 1.24 -8.55
#